data_AF-A0A6B1AUA9-F1
#
_entry.id   AF-A0A6B1AUA9-F1
#
_cell.length_a   1.000
_cell.length_b   1.000
_cell.length_c   1.000
_cell.angle_alpha   90.00
_cell.angle_beta   90.00
_cell.angle_gamma   90.00
#
_symmetry.space_group_name_H-M   'P 1'
#
loop_
_entity.id
_entity.type
_entity.pdbx_description
1 polymer ?
#
loop_
_entity_poly.entity_id
_entity_poly.type
_entity_poly.pdbx_seq_one_letter_code
_entity_poly.pdbx_strand_id
1 'polypeptide(L)'
;MTRLLISCAGTAALLAFAGGAVGQDADGVAERQPIVVAELGPQVGERVPDFEMVDQFGNMRDLESVMGPNGAMLLFHRSADW
;
A
#
# COMPACT_ATOMS: atom_id res chain seq x y z
N MET A 1 63.72 12.82 30.68
CA MET A 1 64.14 12.59 29.29
C MET A 1 62.99 12.97 28.37
N THR A 2 63.28 13.87 27.43
CA THR A 2 62.50 14.28 26.25
C THR A 2 61.23 15.12 26.48
N ARG A 3 61.19 16.21 25.70
CA ARG A 3 60.42 17.45 25.88
C ARG A 3 59.15 17.41 25.01
N LEU A 4 58.07 17.94 25.58
CA LEU A 4 57.08 18.85 24.98
C LEU A 4 57.35 19.24 23.52
N LEU A 5 56.35 19.09 22.64
CA LEU A 5 55.98 20.14 21.67
C LEU A 5 54.48 20.05 21.32
N ILE A 6 53.72 20.97 21.90
CA ILE A 6 52.47 21.49 21.36
C ILE A 6 52.86 22.30 20.10
N SER A 7 52.29 21.95 18.94
CA SER A 7 52.44 22.73 17.71
C SER A 7 51.11 23.42 17.39
N CYS A 8 51.20 24.74 17.25
CA CYS A 8 50.12 25.68 16.96
C CYS A 8 49.89 25.85 15.46
N ALA A 9 48.65 26.26 15.16
CA ALA A 9 48.23 27.10 14.03
C ALA A 9 47.99 26.45 12.66
N GLY A 10 46.78 26.69 12.15
CA GLY A 10 46.46 26.50 10.73
C GLY A 10 44.98 26.39 10.44
N THR A 11 44.20 27.43 10.72
CA THR A 11 42.81 27.52 10.22
C THR A 11 42.83 27.61 8.69
N ALA A 12 42.23 26.63 8.02
CA ALA A 12 41.76 26.79 6.64
C ALA A 12 40.48 25.97 6.48
N ALA A 13 39.35 26.67 6.57
CA ALA A 13 38.08 26.16 6.09
C ALA A 13 38.21 25.92 4.59
N LEU A 14 38.02 24.68 4.14
CA LEU A 14 37.61 24.39 2.77
C LEU A 14 36.32 23.58 2.87
N LEU A 15 35.20 24.26 2.64
CA LEU A 15 33.95 23.59 2.29
C LEU A 15 34.17 22.88 0.94
N ALA A 16 34.36 21.57 0.97
CA ALA A 16 34.18 20.74 -0.21
C ALA A 16 32.73 20.22 -0.22
N PHE A 17 31.80 21.06 -0.72
CA PHE A 17 30.55 20.54 -1.29
C PHE A 17 30.87 20.02 -2.68
N ALA A 18 31.09 18.72 -2.81
CA ALA A 18 31.09 18.06 -4.12
C ALA A 18 30.70 16.59 -3.96
N GLY A 19 29.55 16.25 -4.54
CA GLY A 19 29.00 14.91 -4.56
C GLY A 19 27.79 14.79 -3.66
N GLY A 20 26.66 15.36 -4.09
CA GLY A 20 25.37 14.94 -3.55
C GLY A 20 25.33 13.42 -3.60
N ALA A 21 25.04 12.78 -2.46
CA ALA A 21 24.59 11.41 -2.48
C ALA A 21 23.40 11.40 -3.44
N VAL A 22 23.59 10.80 -4.61
CA VAL A 22 22.50 10.41 -5.50
C VAL A 22 21.45 9.80 -4.58
N GLY A 23 20.28 10.46 -4.51
CA GLY A 23 19.12 9.89 -3.87
C GLY A 23 19.00 8.48 -4.42
N GLN A 24 19.09 7.50 -3.52
CA GLN A 24 18.75 6.14 -3.90
C GLN A 24 17.25 6.17 -4.16
N ASP A 25 16.87 6.50 -5.39
CA ASP A 25 15.60 6.15 -5.99
C ASP A 25 15.64 4.62 -6.20
N ALA A 26 15.85 3.90 -5.11
CA ALA A 26 15.40 2.54 -5.00
C ALA A 26 13.89 2.68 -4.87
N ASP A 27 13.23 2.79 -6.03
CA ASP A 27 11.87 2.32 -6.18
C ASP A 27 11.88 0.86 -5.73
N GLY A 28 11.73 0.70 -4.41
CA GLY A 28 11.55 -0.58 -3.78
C GLY A 28 10.26 -1.11 -4.36
N VAL A 29 10.38 -1.99 -5.35
CA VAL A 29 9.30 -2.88 -5.72
C VAL A 29 9.09 -3.75 -4.48
N ALA A 30 8.26 -3.27 -3.56
CA ALA A 30 7.89 -4.01 -2.37
C ALA A 30 7.38 -5.36 -2.87
N GLU A 31 8.05 -6.42 -2.46
CA GLU A 31 7.68 -7.77 -2.85
C GLU A 31 6.24 -7.99 -2.39
N ARG A 32 5.34 -8.25 -3.35
CA ARG A 32 3.93 -8.47 -3.02
C ARG A 32 3.84 -9.74 -2.21
N GLN A 33 3.34 -9.62 -0.98
CA GLN A 33 3.08 -10.81 -0.18
C GLN A 33 2.03 -11.68 -0.88
N PRO A 34 2.21 -13.00 -0.89
CA PRO A 34 1.22 -13.91 -1.45
C PRO A 34 -0.08 -13.80 -0.64
N ILE A 35 -1.20 -13.70 -1.35
CA ILE A 35 -2.54 -13.65 -0.75
C ILE A 35 -3.14 -15.05 -0.81
N VAL A 36 -3.56 -15.59 0.33
CA VAL A 36 -4.28 -16.87 0.40
C VAL A 36 -5.75 -16.62 0.04
N VAL A 37 -6.08 -16.75 -1.25
CA VAL A 37 -7.42 -16.40 -1.77
C VAL A 37 -8.55 -17.20 -1.11
N ALA A 38 -8.29 -18.44 -0.66
CA ALA A 38 -9.27 -19.30 -0.01
C ALA A 38 -9.79 -18.73 1.33
N GLU A 39 -9.00 -17.87 1.98
CA GLU A 39 -9.36 -17.24 3.26
C GLU A 39 -10.09 -15.90 3.06
N LEU A 40 -10.29 -15.48 1.81
CA LEU A 40 -10.95 -14.21 1.50
C LEU A 40 -12.46 -14.41 1.37
N GLY A 41 -13.20 -13.50 2.02
CA GLY A 41 -14.65 -13.43 1.92
C GLY A 41 -15.39 -14.46 2.78
N PRO A 42 -16.74 -14.39 2.78
CA PRO A 42 -17.57 -15.27 3.58
C PRO A 42 -17.45 -16.74 3.14
N GLN A 43 -17.30 -17.63 4.10
CA GLN A 43 -17.26 -19.07 3.86
C GLN A 43 -18.66 -19.67 3.74
N VAL A 44 -18.77 -20.90 3.23
CA VAL A 44 -20.06 -21.59 3.13
C VAL A 44 -20.69 -21.75 4.52
N GLY A 45 -21.92 -21.27 4.68
CA GLY A 45 -22.64 -21.27 5.95
C GLY A 45 -22.44 -20.01 6.80
N GLU A 46 -21.47 -19.15 6.43
CA GLU A 46 -21.33 -17.83 7.05
C GLU A 46 -22.33 -16.84 6.45
N ARG A 47 -22.66 -15.82 7.25
CA ARG A 47 -23.53 -14.74 6.82
C ARG A 47 -22.78 -13.81 5.87
N VAL A 48 -23.40 -13.50 4.73
CA VAL A 48 -22.93 -12.44 3.83
C VAL A 48 -23.04 -11.09 4.54
N PRO A 49 -21.98 -10.25 4.57
CA PRO A 49 -22.03 -8.90 5.13
C PRO A 49 -23.10 -8.05 4.44
N ASP A 50 -23.76 -7.21 5.22
CA ASP A 50 -24.69 -6.21 4.68
C ASP A 50 -23.91 -5.18 3.84
N PHE A 51 -24.58 -4.63 2.82
CA PHE A 51 -24.04 -3.58 1.98
C PHE A 51 -25.15 -2.64 1.53
N GLU A 52 -24.77 -1.40 1.22
CA GLU A 52 -25.61 -0.43 0.52
C GLU A 52 -24.77 0.15 -0.62
N MET A 53 -25.24 0.01 -1.85
CA MET A 53 -24.52 0.48 -3.03
C MET A 53 -25.48 1.02 -4.09
N VAL A 54 -25.03 2.02 -4.83
CA VAL A 54 -25.80 2.61 -5.92
C VAL A 54 -25.60 1.78 -7.19
N ASP A 55 -26.70 1.38 -7.83
CA ASP A 55 -26.68 0.65 -9.10
C ASP A 55 -26.38 1.57 -10.30
N GLN A 56 -26.25 0.97 -11.50
CA GLN A 56 -25.94 1.71 -12.72
C GLN A 56 -27.02 2.72 -13.15
N PHE A 57 -28.20 2.66 -12.55
CA PHE A 57 -29.31 3.57 -12.80
C PHE A 57 -29.49 4.61 -11.68
N GLY A 58 -28.60 4.61 -10.68
CA GLY A 58 -28.65 5.56 -9.56
C GLY A 58 -29.54 5.10 -8.41
N ASN A 59 -30.06 3.88 -8.41
CA ASN A 59 -30.89 3.39 -7.30
C ASN A 59 -30.02 2.79 -6.19
N MET A 60 -30.36 3.09 -4.94
CA MET A 60 -29.78 2.38 -3.80
C MET A 60 -30.21 0.91 -3.83
N ARG A 61 -29.25 0.01 -3.65
CA ARG A 61 -29.43 -1.44 -3.49
C ARG A 61 -28.76 -1.90 -2.22
N ASP A 62 -29.33 -2.92 -1.63
CA ASP A 62 -28.85 -3.63 -0.46
C ASP A 62 -28.94 -5.15 -0.68
N LEU A 63 -28.54 -5.95 0.31
CA LEU A 63 -28.59 -7.40 0.21
C LEU A 63 -30.03 -7.92 0.00
N GLU A 64 -31.01 -7.36 0.71
CA GLU A 64 -32.41 -7.81 0.65
C GLU A 64 -33.03 -7.55 -0.73
N SER A 65 -32.85 -6.34 -1.27
CA SER A 65 -33.43 -5.91 -2.54
C SER A 65 -32.85 -6.64 -3.76
N VAL A 66 -31.66 -7.24 -3.65
CA VAL A 66 -31.07 -8.05 -4.73
C VAL A 66 -31.36 -9.55 -4.58
N MET A 67 -31.96 -10.01 -3.47
CA MET A 67 -32.35 -11.42 -3.33
C MET A 67 -33.52 -11.79 -4.23
N GLY A 68 -33.35 -12.87 -4.99
CA GLY A 68 -34.45 -13.55 -5.67
C GLY A 68 -34.92 -14.80 -4.93
N PRO A 69 -35.95 -15.50 -5.45
CA PRO A 69 -36.44 -16.76 -4.88
C PRO A 69 -35.39 -17.88 -4.86
N ASN A 70 -34.33 -17.76 -5.66
CA ASN A 70 -33.21 -18.70 -5.73
C ASN A 70 -31.94 -18.16 -5.05
N GLY A 71 -32.04 -17.08 -4.28
CA GLY A 71 -30.90 -16.33 -3.76
C GLY A 71 -30.33 -15.34 -4.78
N ALA A 72 -29.08 -14.91 -4.57
CA ALA A 72 -28.36 -14.03 -5.50
C ALA A 72 -26.89 -14.44 -5.63
N MET A 73 -26.25 -13.88 -6.66
CA MET A 73 -24.83 -14.05 -6.93
C MET A 73 -24.15 -12.68 -6.87
N LEU A 74 -23.16 -12.54 -6.00
CA LEU A 74 -22.32 -11.34 -5.88
C LEU A 74 -21.00 -11.59 -6.63
N LEU A 75 -20.76 -10.86 -7.72
CA LEU A 75 -19.56 -10.97 -8.55
C LEU A 75 -18.64 -9.78 -8.32
N PHE A 76 -17.43 -10.02 -7.81
CA PHE A 76 -16.41 -9.00 -7.65
C PHE A 76 -15.48 -8.98 -8.87
N HIS A 77 -15.32 -7.81 -9.48
CA HIS A 77 -14.45 -7.62 -10.64
C HIS A 77 -13.57 -6.38 -10.45
N ARG A 78 -12.25 -6.53 -10.65
CA ARG A 78 -11.26 -5.48 -10.31
C ARG A 78 -11.05 -4.40 -11.38
N SER A 79 -11.57 -4.61 -12.59
CA SER A 79 -11.37 -3.69 -13.71
C SER A 79 -12.36 -4.04 -14.82
N ALA A 80 -13.52 -3.41 -14.85
CA ALA A 80 -14.38 -3.46 -16.02
C ALA A 80 -13.90 -2.39 -17.02
N ASP A 81 -13.69 -2.76 -18.28
CA ASP A 81 -13.67 -1.82 -19.39
C ASP A 81 -15.15 -1.61 -19.78
N TRP A 82 -15.83 -0.65 -19.13
CA TRP A 82 -17.23 -0.35 -19.37
C TRP A 82 -17.40 0.99 -20.07
#